data_AF-A0A7X8XMR6-F1
#
_entry.id   AF-A0A7X8XMR6-F1
#
_cell.length_a   1.000
_cell.length_b   1.000
_cell.length_c   1.000
_cell.angle_alpha   90.00
_cell.angle_beta   90.00
_cell.angle_gamma   90.00
#
_symmetry.space_group_name_H-M   'P 1'
#
loop_
_entity.id
_entity.type
_entity.pdbx_description
1 polymer ?
#
loop_
_entity_poly.entity_id
_entity_poly.type
_entity_poly.pdbx_seq_one_letter_code
_entity_poly.pdbx_strand_id
1 'polypeptide(L)'
;MGCRFLARMGLLVLFLAAAILPEVARAGEVHNNLGKYDGLYRATVINRTQDQVFEEVEVDLEGRYIEVRLPDASIKMKITEMWDRRYQMEITARDSESGDLYIVQIKT
;
A
#
# COMPACT_ATOMS: atom_id res chain seq x y z
N MET A 1 7.52 55.69 -17.98
CA MET A 1 8.54 54.76 -17.44
C MET A 1 7.84 53.68 -16.61
N GLY A 2 7.32 52.62 -17.23
CA GLY A 2 6.32 51.73 -16.59
C GLY A 2 6.50 50.24 -16.85
N CYS A 3 7.70 49.78 -17.22
CA CYS A 3 7.91 48.39 -17.66
C CYS A 3 8.95 47.60 -16.82
N ARG A 4 9.18 47.97 -15.56
CA ARG A 4 10.12 47.25 -14.67
C ARG A 4 9.49 46.62 -13.42
N PHE A 5 8.20 46.86 -13.17
CA PHE A 5 7.51 46.34 -11.98
C PHE A 5 6.80 45.00 -12.21
N LEU A 6 6.30 44.72 -13.43
CA LEU A 6 5.59 43.46 -13.72
C LEU A 6 6.50 42.22 -13.72
N ALA A 7 7.78 42.36 -14.06
CA ALA A 7 8.72 41.24 -14.13
C ALA A 7 9.04 40.64 -12.74
N ARG A 8 8.90 41.41 -11.65
CA ARG A 8 9.19 40.94 -10.29
C ARG A 8 8.00 40.25 -9.61
N MET A 9 6.77 40.58 -10.00
CA MET A 9 5.57 39.91 -9.48
C MET A 9 5.32 38.55 -10.14
N GLY A 10 5.76 38.36 -11.40
CA GLY A 10 5.64 37.07 -12.08
C GLY A 10 6.53 35.97 -11.49
N LEU A 11 7.70 36.32 -10.95
CA LEU A 11 8.63 35.34 -10.38
C LEU A 11 8.16 34.77 -9.03
N LEU A 12 7.39 35.55 -8.25
CA LEU A 12 6.92 35.17 -6.92
C LEU A 12 5.74 34.18 -6.97
N VAL A 13 4.95 34.20 -8.05
CA VAL A 13 3.83 33.26 -8.28
C VAL A 13 4.33 31.89 -8.73
N LEU A 14 5.44 31.82 -9.45
CA LEU A 14 6.04 30.57 -9.91
C LEU A 14 6.62 29.71 -8.77
N PHE A 15 7.09 30.34 -7.67
CA PHE A 15 7.56 29.59 -6.49
C PHE A 15 6.43 29.08 -5.60
N LEU A 16 5.27 29.76 -5.56
CA LEU A 16 4.14 29.33 -4.73
C LEU A 16 3.37 28.14 -5.34
N ALA A 17 3.43 27.96 -6.66
CA ALA A 17 2.80 26.83 -7.35
C ALA A 17 3.60 25.52 -7.25
N ALA A 18 4.89 25.57 -6.92
CA ALA A 18 5.72 24.36 -6.74
C ALA A 18 5.51 23.67 -5.37
N ALA A 19 4.86 24.33 -4.41
CA ALA A 19 4.58 23.80 -3.09
C ALA A 19 3.28 22.96 -3.03
N ILE A 20 2.53 22.88 -4.13
CA ILE A 20 1.29 22.10 -4.24
C ILE A 20 1.46 21.04 -5.34
N LEU A 21 2.61 20.36 -5.35
CA LEU A 21 2.62 19.02 -5.90
C LEU A 21 2.13 18.12 -4.77
N PRO A 22 0.94 17.48 -4.88
CA PRO A 22 0.64 16.36 -4.00
C PRO A 22 1.81 15.41 -4.18
N GLU A 23 2.43 15.03 -3.05
CA GLU A 23 3.41 13.97 -2.98
C GLU A 23 2.92 12.86 -3.89
N VAL A 24 3.50 12.82 -5.10
CA VAL A 24 3.15 11.84 -6.11
C VAL A 24 3.34 10.54 -5.40
N ALA A 25 2.22 9.85 -5.17
CA ALA A 25 2.15 8.55 -4.55
C ALA A 25 3.39 7.80 -5.02
N ARG A 26 4.38 7.68 -4.14
CA ARG A 26 5.56 6.88 -4.41
C ARG A 26 4.96 5.51 -4.56
N ALA A 27 4.61 5.07 -5.76
CA ALA A 27 4.19 3.70 -6.00
C ALA A 27 5.21 2.86 -5.26
N GLY A 28 4.76 2.19 -4.20
CA GLY A 28 5.61 1.60 -3.18
C GLY A 28 6.65 0.79 -3.91
N GLU A 29 7.89 1.26 -3.86
CA GLU A 29 9.02 0.53 -4.37
C GLU A 29 8.96 -0.81 -3.65
N VAL A 30 8.59 -1.88 -4.37
CA VAL A 30 8.63 -3.25 -3.87
C VAL A 30 10.08 -3.49 -3.55
N HIS A 31 10.51 -3.06 -2.36
CA HIS A 31 11.78 -3.43 -1.81
C HIS A 31 11.73 -4.94 -1.81
N ASN A 32 12.57 -5.54 -2.64
CA ASN A 32 12.71 -6.97 -2.78
C ASN A 32 13.35 -7.52 -1.50
N ASN A 33 12.61 -7.41 -0.40
CA ASN A 33 12.91 -7.88 0.94
C ASN A 33 12.39 -9.32 1.08
N LEU A 34 12.63 -10.16 0.05
CA LEU A 34 12.31 -11.59 0.07
C LEU A 34 12.81 -12.18 1.40
N GLY A 35 11.89 -12.66 2.24
CA GLY A 35 12.24 -13.29 3.52
C GLY A 35 12.27 -12.38 4.75
N LYS A 36 12.32 -11.05 4.61
CA LYS A 36 12.46 -10.14 5.77
C LYS A 36 11.24 -10.17 6.68
N TYR A 37 10.06 -10.33 6.08
CA TYR A 37 8.77 -10.27 6.74
C TYR A 37 8.07 -11.64 6.76
N ASP A 38 8.82 -12.71 6.49
CA ASP A 38 8.25 -14.05 6.48
C ASP A 38 7.90 -14.47 7.91
N GLY A 39 6.74 -15.12 8.05
CA GLY A 39 6.26 -15.57 9.34
C GLY A 39 4.74 -15.59 9.47
N LEU A 40 4.29 -16.09 10.61
CA LEU A 40 2.89 -16.18 10.99
C LEU A 40 2.45 -14.94 11.77
N TYR A 41 1.35 -14.34 11.33
CA TYR A 41 0.80 -13.12 11.92
C TYR A 41 -0.71 -13.24 12.12
N ARG A 42 -1.25 -12.38 13.00
CA ARG A 42 -2.68 -12.08 13.03
C ARG A 42 -2.94 -10.76 12.32
N ALA A 43 -3.92 -10.77 11.41
CA ALA A 43 -4.21 -9.63 10.56
C ALA A 43 -5.71 -9.37 10.43
N THR A 44 -6.02 -8.14 10.02
CA THR A 44 -7.32 -7.83 9.43
C THR A 44 -7.19 -7.97 7.91
N VAL A 45 -8.04 -8.80 7.31
CA VAL A 45 -8.05 -9.06 5.86
C VAL A 45 -9.32 -8.47 5.27
N ILE A 46 -9.17 -7.64 4.24
CA ILE A 46 -10.27 -6.95 3.56
C ILE A 46 -10.32 -7.44 2.12
N ASN A 47 -11.37 -8.15 1.72
CA ASN A 47 -11.66 -8.42 0.32
C ASN A 47 -12.31 -7.17 -0.29
N ARG A 48 -11.55 -6.43 -1.10
CA ARG A 48 -12.02 -5.19 -1.74
C ARG A 48 -12.99 -5.45 -2.89
N THR A 49 -12.94 -6.62 -3.53
CA THR A 49 -13.87 -6.95 -4.61
C THR A 49 -15.28 -7.18 -4.06
N GLN A 50 -15.38 -7.87 -2.92
CA GLN A 50 -16.65 -8.30 -2.32
C GLN A 50 -17.11 -7.42 -1.15
N ASP A 51 -16.32 -6.40 -0.78
CA ASP A 51 -16.54 -5.52 0.38
C ASP A 51 -16.72 -6.28 1.70
N GLN A 52 -15.89 -7.31 1.91
CA GLN A 52 -15.91 -8.15 3.11
C GLN A 52 -14.67 -7.88 3.98
N VAL A 53 -14.86 -7.96 5.29
CA VAL A 53 -13.80 -7.76 6.28
C VAL A 53 -13.74 -8.95 7.21
N PHE A 54 -12.53 -9.48 7.39
CA PHE A 54 -12.24 -10.57 8.31
C PHE A 54 -11.20 -10.10 9.33
N GLU A 55 -11.55 -10.13 10.61
CA GLU A 55 -10.69 -9.65 11.70
C GLU A 55 -9.98 -10.80 12.40
N GLU A 56 -8.78 -10.53 12.90
CA GLU A 56 -7.94 -11.48 13.66
C GLU A 56 -7.65 -12.82 12.94
N VAL A 57 -7.54 -12.77 11.62
CA VAL A 57 -7.27 -13.95 10.79
C VAL A 57 -5.79 -14.28 10.83
N GLU A 58 -5.47 -15.57 10.87
CA GLU A 58 -4.09 -16.03 10.75
C GLU A 58 -3.62 -15.92 9.29
N VAL A 59 -2.46 -15.29 9.13
CA VAL A 59 -1.83 -15.12 7.83
C VAL A 59 -0.37 -15.57 7.88
N ASP A 60 0.08 -16.26 6.84
CA ASP A 60 1.46 -16.71 6.68
C ASP A 60 2.11 -15.97 5.52
N LEU A 61 3.17 -15.22 5.80
CA LEU A 61 3.96 -14.53 4.80
C LEU A 61 5.15 -15.40 4.39
N GLU A 62 5.24 -15.69 3.09
CA GLU A 62 6.31 -16.51 2.52
C GLU A 62 6.82 -15.89 1.21
N GLY A 63 7.92 -15.14 1.29
CA GLY A 63 8.58 -14.51 0.16
C GLY A 63 7.70 -13.49 -0.58
N ARG A 64 7.04 -13.94 -1.66
CA ARG A 64 6.14 -13.10 -2.50
C ARG A 64 4.68 -13.53 -2.42
N TYR A 65 4.37 -14.44 -1.51
CA TYR A 65 3.03 -14.96 -1.32
C TYR A 65 2.57 -14.70 0.11
N ILE A 66 1.27 -14.59 0.27
CA ILE A 66 0.60 -14.58 1.55
C ILE A 66 -0.48 -15.65 1.53
N GLU A 67 -0.51 -16.49 2.55
CA GLU A 67 -1.58 -17.47 2.77
C GLU A 67 -2.48 -16.96 3.88
N VAL A 68 -3.77 -16.80 3.60
CA VAL A 68 -4.78 -16.36 4.56
C VAL A 68 -5.67 -17.54 4.93
N ARG A 69 -5.73 -17.88 6.22
CA ARG A 69 -6.54 -18.98 6.73
C ARG A 69 -7.88 -18.46 7.24
N LEU A 70 -8.85 -18.36 6.33
CA LEU A 70 -10.24 -18.07 6.68
C LEU A 70 -10.88 -19.29 7.38
N PRO A 71 -12.02 -19.12 8.09
CA PRO A 71 -12.66 -20.22 8.82
C PRO A 71 -12.98 -21.45 7.94
N ASP A 72 -13.39 -21.21 6.69
CA ASP A 72 -13.86 -22.26 5.78
C ASP A 72 -12.88 -22.57 4.63
N ALA A 73 -11.80 -21.79 4.48
CA ALA A 73 -10.88 -21.90 3.35
C ALA A 73 -9.49 -21.32 3.66
N SER A 74 -8.47 -21.85 2.98
CA SER A 74 -7.16 -21.19 2.90
C SER A 74 -6.95 -20.61 1.51
N ILE A 75 -6.54 -19.34 1.44
CA ILE A 75 -6.33 -18.62 0.18
C ILE A 75 -4.86 -18.22 0.10
N LYS A 76 -4.14 -18.75 -0.89
CA LYS A 76 -2.75 -18.34 -1.20
C LYS A 76 -2.74 -17.30 -2.30
N MET A 77 -2.25 -16.11 -1.98
CA MET A 77 -2.31 -14.94 -2.86
C MET A 77 -0.91 -14.40 -3.16
N LYS A 78 -0.75 -13.80 -4.33
CA LYS A 78 0.51 -13.15 -4.70
C LYS A 78 0.51 -11.70 -4.20
N ILE A 79 1.56 -11.32 -3.49
CA ILE A 79 1.76 -9.95 -3.01
C ILE A 79 2.09 -9.06 -4.22
N THR A 80 1.33 -7.97 -4.36
CA THR A 80 1.57 -6.94 -5.38
C THR A 80 2.28 -5.75 -4.79
N GLU A 81 1.91 -5.35 -3.57
CA GLU A 81 2.51 -4.21 -2.87
C GLU A 81 2.59 -4.51 -1.38
N MET A 82 3.60 -3.94 -0.72
CA MET A 82 3.77 -4.03 0.74
C MET A 82 4.26 -2.69 1.28
N TRP A 83 3.59 -2.22 2.31
CA TRP A 83 3.82 -0.94 2.96
C TRP A 83 4.07 -1.15 4.44
N ASP A 84 5.30 -0.90 4.86
CA ASP A 84 5.69 -0.94 6.27
C ASP A 84 5.53 0.48 6.85
N ARG A 85 4.47 0.68 7.65
CA ARG A 85 4.26 1.90 8.43
C ARG A 85 4.66 1.64 9.88
N ARG A 86 4.95 2.70 10.62
CA ARG A 86 5.56 2.67 11.96
C ARG A 86 4.96 1.68 12.98
N TYR A 87 3.68 1.30 12.83
CA TYR A 87 2.97 0.37 13.71
C TYR A 87 2.05 -0.60 12.95
N GLN A 88 2.14 -0.63 11.62
CA GLN A 88 1.23 -1.41 10.80
C GLN A 88 1.86 -1.72 9.46
N MET A 89 1.84 -3.00 9.09
CA MET A 89 2.15 -3.44 7.75
C MET A 89 0.84 -3.57 6.97
N GLU A 90 0.79 -2.96 5.78
CA GLU A 90 -0.32 -3.09 4.86
C GLU A 90 0.17 -3.78 3.59
N ILE A 91 -0.47 -4.88 3.23
CA ILE A 91 -0.09 -5.73 2.11
C ILE A 91 -1.26 -5.79 1.15
N THR A 92 -1.01 -5.43 -0.10
CA THR A 92 -1.96 -5.64 -1.19
C THR A 92 -1.60 -6.95 -1.87
N ALA A 93 -2.57 -7.86 -1.94
CA ALA A 93 -2.40 -9.17 -2.57
C ALA A 93 -3.56 -9.46 -3.52
N ARG A 94 -3.29 -10.25 -4.55
CA ARG A 94 -4.30 -10.69 -5.52
C ARG A 94 -4.35 -12.21 -5.55
N ASP A 95 -5.55 -12.75 -5.45
CA ASP A 95 -5.78 -14.17 -5.67
C ASP A 95 -5.64 -14.49 -7.16
N SER A 96 -4.86 -15.53 -7.47
CA SER A 96 -4.66 -16.00 -8.84
C SER A 96 -5.86 -16.74 -9.42
N GLU A 97 -6.71 -17.34 -8.58
CA GLU A 97 -7.86 -18.11 -9.03
C GLU A 97 -9.07 -17.21 -9.31
N SER A 98 -9.51 -16.43 -8.31
CA SER A 98 -10.66 -15.53 -8.46
C SER A 98 -10.31 -14.18 -9.11
N GLY A 99 -9.05 -13.76 -9.03
CA GLY A 99 -8.63 -12.41 -9.41
C GLY A 99 -8.97 -11.34 -8.36
N ASP A 100 -9.52 -11.72 -7.21
CA ASP A 100 -9.95 -10.81 -6.15
C ASP A 100 -8.77 -10.05 -5.52
N LEU A 101 -9.05 -8.80 -5.13
CA LEU A 101 -8.09 -7.91 -4.49
C LEU A 101 -8.28 -7.94 -2.98
N TYR A 102 -7.20 -8.25 -2.27
CA TYR A 102 -7.18 -8.29 -0.81
C TYR A 102 -6.19 -7.27 -0.25
N ILE A 103 -6.60 -6.62 0.84
CA ILE A 103 -5.72 -5.81 1.68
C ILE A 103 -5.58 -6.51 3.02
N VAL A 104 -4.35 -6.84 3.39
CA VAL A 104 -4.01 -7.47 4.66
C VAL A 104 -3.29 -6.46 5.54
N GLN A 105 -3.81 -6.24 6.74
CA GLN A 105 -3.29 -5.28 7.70
C GLN A 105 -2.79 -6.02 8.95
N ILE A 106 -1.47 -6.06 9.13
CA ILE A 106 -0.81 -6.67 10.28
C ILE A 106 -0.40 -5.56 11.24
N LYS A 107 -0.84 -5.63 12.50
CA LYS A 107 -0.37 -4.72 13.56
C LYS A 107 0.97 -5.23 14.09
N THR A 108 2.00 -4.39 14.05
CA THR A 108 3.37 -4.70 14.48
C THR A 108 3.70 -4.16 15.87
#